data_AF-A0AAW9H223-F1
#
_entry.id   AF-A0AAW9H223-F1
#
_cell.length_a   1.000
_cell.length_b   1.000
_cell.length_c   1.000
_cell.angle_alpha   90.00
_cell.angle_beta   90.00
_cell.angle_gamma   90.00
#
_symmetry.space_group_name_H-M   'P 1'
#
loop_
_entity.id
_entity.type
_entity.pdbx_description
1 polymer ?
#
loop_
_entity_poly.entity_id
_entity_poly.type
_entity_poly.pdbx_seq_one_letter_code
_entity_poly.pdbx_strand_id
1 'polypeptide(L)'
;MARTRSHKEAIKGLQQALALIDTRNARPTAGLLDSLRSMVSDAVEILKEPDPTTRSALLAVAMLVESTEVIQATRNGKKITRISITDQWAYTWAMNRIHELAAGK
;
A
#
# COMPACT_ATOMS: atom_id res chain seq x y z
N MET A 1 -15.72 3.29 20.50
CA MET A 1 -15.12 1.97 20.20
C MET A 1 -15.26 1.68 18.71
N ALA A 2 -14.20 1.81 17.90
CA ALA A 2 -14.20 1.37 16.48
C ALA A 2 -12.80 1.36 15.79
N ARG A 3 -11.66 1.35 16.51
CA ARG A 3 -10.31 1.42 15.89
C ARG A 3 -9.51 0.11 15.88
N THR A 4 -9.99 -0.94 16.55
CA THR A 4 -9.21 -2.18 16.72
C THR A 4 -9.48 -3.24 15.64
N ARG A 5 -10.56 -3.10 14.84
CA ARG A 5 -10.88 -4.07 13.78
C ARG A 5 -9.93 -3.97 12.59
N SER A 6 -9.55 -2.76 12.14
CA SER A 6 -8.76 -2.61 10.91
C SER A 6 -7.32 -3.11 11.01
N HIS A 7 -6.62 -2.88 12.14
CA HIS A 7 -5.24 -3.36 12.32
C HIS A 7 -5.20 -4.89 12.47
N LYS A 8 -6.17 -5.47 13.18
CA LYS A 8 -6.27 -6.92 13.37
C LYS A 8 -6.70 -7.63 12.08
N GLU A 9 -7.54 -6.99 11.26
CA GLU A 9 -7.91 -7.47 9.93
C GLU A 9 -6.73 -7.38 8.94
N ALA A 10 -5.92 -6.32 8.98
CA ALA A 10 -4.71 -6.19 8.17
C ALA A 10 -3.67 -7.27 8.53
N ILE A 11 -3.44 -7.52 9.82
CA ILE A 11 -2.57 -8.63 10.28
C ILE A 11 -3.13 -9.97 9.81
N LYS A 12 -4.45 -10.17 9.90
CA LYS A 12 -5.10 -11.41 9.46
C LYS A 12 -4.99 -11.61 7.95
N GLY A 13 -5.09 -10.54 7.14
CA GLY A 13 -4.87 -10.58 5.70
C GLY A 13 -3.44 -10.96 5.33
N LEU A 14 -2.45 -10.40 6.02
CA LEU A 14 -1.03 -10.77 5.88
C LEU A 14 -0.78 -12.22 6.32
N GLN A 15 -1.42 -12.69 7.39
CA GLN A 15 -1.35 -14.09 7.83
C GLN A 15 -2.02 -15.06 6.85
N GLN A 16 -3.11 -14.65 6.17
CA GLN A 16 -3.75 -15.45 5.13
C GLN A 16 -2.90 -15.52 3.85
N ALA A 17 -2.23 -14.43 3.47
CA ALA A 17 -1.27 -14.43 2.37
C ALA A 17 -0.09 -15.37 2.66
N LEU A 18 0.40 -15.38 3.91
CA LEU A 18 1.41 -16.36 4.37
C LEU A 18 0.89 -17.80 4.34
N ALA A 19 -0.36 -18.05 4.73
CA ALA A 19 -0.96 -19.39 4.69
C ALA A 19 -1.16 -19.92 3.25
N LEU A 20 -1.36 -19.04 2.27
CA LEU A 20 -1.44 -19.41 0.85
C LEU A 20 -0.06 -19.84 0.30
N ILE A 21 1.02 -19.22 0.79
CA ILE A 21 2.40 -19.65 0.49
C ILE A 21 2.67 -21.06 1.04
N ASP A 22 2.03 -21.45 2.15
CA ASP A 22 2.17 -22.78 2.77
C ASP A 22 1.38 -23.91 2.04
N THR A 23 0.55 -23.57 1.04
CA THR A 23 -0.18 -24.60 0.28
C THR A 23 0.74 -25.27 -0.75
N ARG A 24 1.12 -26.52 -0.44
CA ARG A 24 2.11 -27.38 -1.14
C ARG A 24 1.97 -27.58 -2.67
N ASN A 25 0.95 -27.01 -3.33
CA ASN A 25 0.64 -27.26 -4.74
C ASN A 25 0.49 -26.02 -5.63
N ALA A 26 0.52 -24.79 -5.10
CA ALA A 26 0.68 -23.63 -5.94
C ALA A 26 2.18 -23.51 -6.28
N ARG A 27 2.56 -23.44 -7.56
CA ARG A 27 3.88 -22.94 -7.95
C ARG A 27 3.74 -21.43 -8.16
N PRO A 28 3.88 -20.61 -7.11
CA PRO A 28 3.89 -19.17 -7.30
C PRO A 28 5.04 -18.82 -8.24
N THR A 29 4.74 -17.99 -9.24
CA THR A 29 5.76 -17.51 -10.17
C THR A 29 6.79 -16.70 -9.38
N ALA A 30 8.06 -16.71 -9.82
CA ALA A 30 9.11 -15.94 -9.15
C ALA A 30 8.71 -14.45 -9.00
N GLY A 31 8.07 -13.88 -10.02
CA GLY A 31 7.56 -12.51 -9.97
C GLY A 31 6.48 -12.29 -8.90
N LEU A 32 5.57 -13.26 -8.69
CA LEU A 32 4.56 -13.16 -7.62
C LEU A 32 5.21 -13.19 -6.23
N LEU A 33 6.19 -14.07 -6.03
CA LEU A 33 6.93 -14.15 -4.76
C LEU A 33 7.72 -12.88 -4.46
N ASP A 34 8.34 -12.28 -5.48
CA ASP A 34 9.09 -11.03 -5.33
C ASP A 34 8.16 -9.85 -5.01
N SER A 35 7.00 -9.75 -5.69
CA SER A 35 6.00 -8.73 -5.38
C SER A 35 5.45 -8.89 -3.96
N LEU A 36 5.14 -10.12 -3.52
CA LEU A 36 4.67 -10.39 -2.16
C LEU A 36 5.75 -10.06 -1.12
N ARG A 37 7.02 -10.43 -1.37
CA ARG A 37 8.14 -10.08 -0.50
C ARG A 37 8.31 -8.57 -0.37
N SER A 38 8.19 -7.82 -1.47
CA SER A 38 8.28 -6.36 -1.45
C SER A 38 7.18 -5.76 -0.58
N MET A 39 5.91 -6.12 -0.84
CA MET A 39 4.77 -5.61 -0.08
C MET A 39 4.85 -5.92 1.42
N VAL A 40 5.28 -7.12 1.78
CA VAL A 40 5.46 -7.52 3.19
C VAL A 40 6.62 -6.76 3.83
N SER A 41 7.71 -6.52 3.10
CA SER A 41 8.85 -5.77 3.61
C SER A 41 8.47 -4.30 3.87
N ASP A 42 7.77 -3.68 2.92
CA ASP A 42 7.29 -2.30 3.04
C ASP A 42 6.34 -2.14 4.23
N ALA A 43 5.41 -3.09 4.42
CA ALA A 43 4.52 -3.10 5.58
C ALA A 43 5.27 -3.26 6.91
N VAL A 44 6.32 -4.08 6.94
CA VAL A 44 7.17 -4.27 8.14
C VAL A 44 7.99 -3.02 8.45
N GLU A 45 8.50 -2.31 7.45
CA GLU A 45 9.21 -1.04 7.64
C GLU A 45 8.29 0.03 8.24
N ILE A 46 7.06 0.16 7.74
CA ILE A 46 6.05 1.06 8.30
C ILE A 46 5.78 0.75 9.77
N LEU A 47 5.66 -0.54 10.13
CA LEU A 47 5.38 -0.96 11.51
C LEU A 47 6.56 -0.74 12.45
N LYS A 48 7.79 -0.83 11.94
CA LYS A 48 9.02 -0.64 12.71
C LYS A 48 9.39 0.82 12.92
N GLU A 49 8.84 1.73 12.11
CA GLU A 49 9.13 3.17 12.22
C GLU A 49 8.73 3.72 13.60
N PRO A 50 9.71 4.16 14.42
CA PRO A 50 9.43 4.68 15.76
C PRO A 50 8.74 6.04 15.75
N ASP A 51 9.06 6.92 14.78
CA ASP A 51 8.47 8.25 14.72
C ASP A 51 7.02 8.16 14.19
N PRO A 52 6.01 8.59 14.98
CA PRO A 52 4.62 8.47 14.59
C PRO A 52 4.28 9.28 13.33
N THR A 53 4.97 10.39 13.10
CA THR A 53 4.78 11.25 11.92
C THR A 53 5.27 10.56 10.66
N THR A 54 6.50 10.05 10.70
CA THR A 54 7.14 9.30 9.61
C THR A 54 6.35 8.04 9.29
N ARG A 55 5.95 7.27 10.29
CA ARG A 55 5.08 6.10 10.12
C ARG A 55 3.75 6.45 9.44
N SER A 56 3.15 7.57 9.85
CA SER A 56 1.90 8.03 9.25
C SER A 56 2.07 8.47 7.80
N ALA A 57 3.21 9.07 7.45
CA ALA A 57 3.53 9.45 6.08
C ALA A 57 3.72 8.21 5.19
N LEU A 58 4.49 7.23 5.66
CA LEU A 58 4.71 5.97 4.95
C LEU A 58 3.41 5.21 4.72
N LEU A 59 2.51 5.17 5.72
CA LEU A 59 1.19 4.57 5.55
C LEU A 59 0.34 5.30 4.49
N ALA A 60 0.37 6.64 4.46
CA ALA A 60 -0.34 7.40 3.45
C ALA A 60 0.19 7.12 2.04
N VAL A 61 1.52 7.01 1.88
CA VAL A 61 2.14 6.65 0.60
C VAL A 61 1.73 5.24 0.16
N ALA A 62 1.76 4.26 1.06
CA ALA A 62 1.33 2.91 0.76
C ALA A 62 -0.14 2.85 0.30
N MET A 63 -1.02 3.61 0.95
CA MET A 63 -2.43 3.70 0.56
C MET A 63 -2.63 4.37 -0.80
N LEU A 64 -1.79 5.35 -1.18
CA LEU A 64 -1.83 5.93 -2.52
C LEU A 64 -1.44 4.92 -3.59
N VAL A 65 -0.39 4.13 -3.35
CA VAL A 65 0.06 3.11 -4.31
C VAL A 65 -1.00 2.04 -4.50
N GLU A 66 -1.60 1.54 -3.42
CA GLU A 66 -2.63 0.49 -3.49
C GLU A 66 -3.93 0.98 -4.15
N SER A 67 -4.28 2.26 -3.96
CA SER A 67 -5.52 2.85 -4.47
C SER A 67 -5.41 3.47 -5.86
N THR A 68 -4.26 3.40 -6.51
CA THR A 68 -4.05 3.99 -7.84
C THR A 68 -3.32 3.08 -8.81
N GLU A 69 -3.71 3.16 -10.08
CA GLU A 69 -2.98 2.59 -11.20
C GLU A 69 -2.38 3.73 -12.02
N VAL A 70 -1.05 3.75 -12.17
CA VAL A 70 -0.33 4.79 -12.91
C VAL A 70 0.21 4.23 -14.22
N ILE A 71 -0.31 4.74 -15.34
CA ILE A 71 0.12 4.36 -16.69
C ILE A 71 0.77 5.58 -17.34
N GLN A 72 2.02 5.41 -17.80
CA GLN A 72 2.73 6.42 -18.58
C GLN A 72 2.79 6.01 -20.04
N ALA A 73 2.45 6.94 -20.94
CA ALA A 73 2.53 6.72 -22.38
C ALA A 73 3.04 7.97 -23.10
N THR A 74 3.75 7.79 -24.20
CA THR A 74 4.15 8.90 -25.08
C THR A 74 3.15 9.02 -26.22
N ARG A 75 2.49 10.17 -26.38
CA ARG A 75 1.59 10.48 -27.51
C ARG A 75 1.98 11.80 -28.14
N ASN A 76 2.12 11.83 -29.47
CA ASN A 76 2.53 13.02 -30.23
C ASN A 76 3.80 13.69 -29.67
N GLY A 77 4.79 12.88 -29.27
CA GLY A 77 6.03 13.36 -28.67
C GLY A 77 5.93 13.86 -27.22
N LYS A 78 4.74 13.85 -26.59
CA LYS A 78 4.53 14.27 -25.21
C LYS A 78 4.36 13.07 -24.28
N LYS A 79 5.00 13.11 -23.11
CA LYS A 79 4.74 12.16 -22.02
C LYS A 79 3.39 12.50 -21.38
N ILE A 80 2.49 11.53 -21.38
CA ILE A 80 1.18 11.61 -20.74
C ILE A 80 1.15 10.57 -19.62
N THR A 81 0.86 11.03 -18.41
CA THR A 81 0.62 10.16 -17.26
C THR A 81 -0.87 10.11 -16.99
N ARG A 82 -1.44 8.91 -17.01
CA ARG A 82 -2.81 8.63 -16.57
C ARG A 82 -2.74 7.98 -15.21
N ILE A 83 -3.50 8.51 -14.27
CA ILE A 83 -3.69 7.93 -12.94
C ILE A 83 -5.16 7.53 -12.85
N SER A 84 -5.41 6.24 -12.68
CA SER A 84 -6.75 5.71 -12.39
C SER A 84 -6.84 5.48 -10.89
N ILE A 85 -7.91 5.95 -10.25
CA ILE A 85 -8.17 5.67 -8.84
C ILE A 85 -9.01 4.40 -8.77
N THR A 86 -8.46 3.34 -8.19
CA THR A 86 -9.11 2.02 -8.04
C THR A 86 -9.91 1.91 -6.74
N ASP A 87 -9.49 2.65 -5.70
CA ASP A 87 -10.21 2.78 -4.42
C ASP A 87 -10.30 4.27 -4.01
N GLN A 88 -11.48 4.86 -4.17
CA GLN A 88 -11.72 6.27 -3.87
C GLN A 88 -11.56 6.61 -2.38
N TRP A 89 -11.93 5.69 -1.49
CA TRP A 89 -11.89 5.95 -0.05
C TRP A 89 -10.45 5.98 0.44
N ALA A 90 -9.66 4.97 0.07
CA ALA A 90 -8.25 4.88 0.45
C ALA A 90 -7.44 6.05 -0.12
N TYR A 91 -7.68 6.41 -1.38
CA TYR A 91 -7.06 7.57 -2.03
C TYR A 91 -7.36 8.87 -1.29
N THR A 92 -8.64 9.12 -0.99
CA THR A 92 -9.08 10.36 -0.33
C THR A 92 -8.49 10.48 1.08
N TRP A 93 -8.49 9.37 1.84
CA TRP A 93 -7.89 9.33 3.15
C TRP A 93 -6.39 9.65 3.10
N ALA A 94 -5.67 9.02 2.17
CA ALA A 94 -4.23 9.18 2.03
C ALA A 94 -3.85 10.62 1.65
N MET A 95 -4.55 11.22 0.70
CA MET A 95 -4.34 12.62 0.31
C MET A 95 -4.59 13.58 1.48
N ASN A 96 -5.70 13.41 2.20
CA ASN A 96 -5.98 14.23 3.38
C ASN A 96 -4.87 14.12 4.41
N ARG A 97 -4.38 12.89 4.66
CA ARG A 97 -3.33 12.67 5.64
C ARG A 97 -2.02 13.35 5.25
N ILE A 98 -1.63 13.28 3.99
CA ILE A 98 -0.43 13.98 3.48
C ILE A 98 -0.59 15.50 3.66
N HIS A 99 -1.76 16.06 3.37
CA HIS A 99 -2.02 17.48 3.56
C HIS A 99 -1.99 17.91 5.03
N GLU A 100 -2.52 17.10 5.96
CA GLU A 100 -2.41 17.35 7.40
C GLU A 100 -0.95 17.39 7.84
N LEU A 101 -0.17 16.38 7.45
CA LEU A 101 1.25 16.28 7.78
C LEU A 101 2.05 17.45 7.22
N ALA A 102 1.79 17.85 5.96
CA ALA A 102 2.44 19.00 5.33
C ALA A 102 2.07 20.34 6.00
N ALA A 103 0.88 20.42 6.60
CA ALA A 103 0.43 21.58 7.37
C ALA A 103 0.96 21.59 8.82
N GLY A 104 1.73 20.58 9.23
CA GLY A 104 2.25 20.44 10.60
C GLY A 104 1.17 20.06 11.62
N LYS A 105 0.11 19.37 11.19
CA LYS A 105 -1.02 18.93 12.03
C LYS A 105 -0.98 17.44 12.36
#